data_AF-A0A8T7B097-F1
#
_entry.id   AF-A0A8T7B097-F1
#
_cell.length_a   1.000
_cell.length_b   1.000
_cell.length_c   1.000
_cell.angle_alpha   90.00
_cell.angle_beta   90.00
_cell.angle_gamma   90.00
#
_symmetry.space_group_name_H-M   'P 1'
#
loop_
_entity.id
_entity.type
_entity.pdbx_description
1 polymer ?
#
loop_
_entity_poly.entity_id
_entity_poly.type
_entity_poly.pdbx_seq_one_letter_code
_entity_poly.pdbx_strand_id
1 'polypeptide(L)'
;GVADVFNPNPVIALGDHRPLLTSRGTPRVPPEAAYERVELHDLKGNGKLDGKHVSTRLTPNRVHDAEHEYLLWNDDEGFEEVMVYYHVDQAIRYLEKLGYTGPAAIFDEPVIANARATDEDQSWYDPGSKTLSFGTGNVNDAEDAETILHEFGHAMQDAICPDFGQSYEAAAIGEGFSDYFAASFFAERKKKPYKAAVMTWDAITYKDFDPPSLRRLDGQFTYSDMRWQRDHEHDNGRIWGATLWDIRNNVGRRVADKIIIESHFQQDGFTTLARGARAILDADRHLYRNRHRKALLKIFKARKIGPVDF
;
A
#
# COMPACT_ATOMS: atom_id res chain seq x y z
N GLY A 1 -20.68 -12.22 -2.03
CA GLY A 1 -20.79 -12.37 -0.57
C GLY A 1 -20.84 -11.00 0.08
N VAL A 2 -20.95 -10.95 1.39
CA VAL A 2 -20.89 -9.72 2.19
C VAL A 2 -19.91 -9.93 3.32
N ALA A 3 -19.31 -8.84 3.81
CA ALA A 3 -18.42 -8.90 4.94
C ALA A 3 -18.37 -7.59 5.73
N ASP A 4 -17.92 -7.65 6.97
CA ASP A 4 -17.54 -6.47 7.75
C ASP A 4 -16.02 -6.29 7.68
N VAL A 5 -15.57 -5.06 7.40
CA VAL A 5 -14.15 -4.71 7.25
C VAL A 5 -13.82 -3.41 7.95
N PHE A 6 -12.54 -3.19 8.27
CA PHE A 6 -12.05 -1.83 8.49
C PHE A 6 -11.70 -1.15 7.16
N ASN A 7 -11.95 0.16 7.03
CA ASN A 7 -11.76 0.87 5.76
C ASN A 7 -11.25 2.33 5.91
N PRO A 8 -9.92 2.57 5.92
CA PRO A 8 -8.86 1.56 5.89
C PRO A 8 -8.65 0.84 7.22
N ASN A 9 -8.87 1.52 8.34
CA ASN A 9 -8.58 1.01 9.67
C ASN A 9 -9.41 1.76 10.75
N PRO A 10 -9.47 1.26 12.00
CA PRO A 10 -10.28 1.86 13.06
C PRO A 10 -9.91 3.30 13.43
N VAL A 11 -8.62 3.66 13.37
CA VAL A 11 -8.15 5.02 13.68
C VAL A 11 -8.77 6.02 12.72
N ILE A 12 -8.81 5.68 11.43
CA ILE A 12 -9.40 6.55 10.41
C ILE A 12 -10.93 6.60 10.53
N ALA A 13 -11.59 5.46 10.78
CA ALA A 13 -13.05 5.40 10.94
C ALA A 13 -13.56 6.29 12.08
N LEU A 14 -12.89 6.24 13.24
CA LEU A 14 -13.22 7.10 14.38
C LEU A 14 -12.66 8.52 14.21
N GLY A 15 -11.59 8.66 13.43
CA GLY A 15 -10.84 9.89 13.23
C GLY A 15 -10.15 10.41 14.50
N ASP A 16 -9.95 9.53 15.49
CA ASP A 16 -9.18 9.70 16.72
C ASP A 16 -8.68 8.32 17.16
N HIS A 17 -7.38 8.20 17.45
CA HIS A 17 -6.74 6.96 17.90
C HIS A 17 -6.95 6.72 19.41
N ARG A 18 -7.19 7.78 20.20
CA ARG A 18 -7.21 7.69 21.67
C ARG A 18 -8.27 6.73 22.22
N PRO A 19 -9.50 6.64 21.68
CA PRO A 19 -10.49 5.69 22.14
C PRO A 19 -10.08 4.22 21.96
N LEU A 20 -9.12 3.95 21.08
CA LEU A 20 -8.62 2.60 20.76
C LEU A 20 -7.46 2.18 21.65
N LEU A 21 -7.08 2.98 22.64
CA LEU A 21 -6.00 2.67 23.58
C LEU A 21 -6.51 2.54 25.01
N THR A 22 -5.93 1.61 25.76
CA THR A 22 -6.10 1.55 27.21
C THR A 22 -5.32 2.67 27.91
N SER A 23 -5.56 2.88 29.20
CA SER A 23 -4.75 3.83 29.99
C SER A 23 -3.28 3.43 30.09
N ARG A 24 -2.93 2.18 29.74
CA ARG A 24 -1.55 1.67 29.67
C ARG A 24 -0.95 1.77 28.26
N GLY A 25 -1.71 2.28 27.28
CA GLY A 25 -1.26 2.42 25.90
C GLY A 25 -1.30 1.13 25.08
N THR A 26 -2.07 0.12 25.51
CA THR A 26 -2.29 -1.10 24.72
C THR A 26 -3.52 -0.93 23.82
N PRO A 27 -3.57 -1.56 22.64
CA PRO A 27 -4.76 -1.56 21.80
C PRO A 27 -6.00 -2.11 22.51
N ARG A 28 -7.17 -1.57 22.16
CA ARG A 28 -8.50 -2.08 22.56
C ARG A 28 -9.19 -2.65 21.33
N VAL A 29 -10.12 -3.58 21.57
CA VAL A 29 -11.08 -4.04 20.55
C VAL A 29 -11.80 -2.82 19.95
N PRO A 30 -11.72 -2.60 18.63
CA PRO A 30 -12.44 -1.53 17.95
C PRO A 30 -13.96 -1.64 18.14
N PRO A 31 -14.68 -0.52 18.33
CA PRO A 31 -16.14 -0.54 18.44
C PRO A 31 -16.80 -0.80 17.08
N GLU A 32 -18.09 -1.16 17.07
CA GLU A 32 -18.89 -1.38 15.85
C GLU A 32 -18.76 -0.24 14.82
N ALA A 33 -18.66 1.01 15.29
CA ALA A 33 -18.50 2.19 14.43
C ALA A 33 -17.18 2.22 13.62
N ALA A 34 -16.23 1.33 13.91
CA ALA A 34 -15.01 1.15 13.13
C ALA A 34 -15.21 0.26 11.89
N TYR A 35 -16.27 -0.53 11.85
CA TYR A 35 -16.54 -1.52 10.80
C TYR A 35 -17.45 -0.92 9.71
N GLU A 36 -17.17 -1.28 8.47
CA GLU A 36 -17.96 -0.96 7.29
C GLU A 36 -18.43 -2.27 6.66
N ARG A 37 -19.74 -2.42 6.41
CA ARG A 37 -20.27 -3.56 5.68
C ARG A 37 -20.06 -3.38 4.18
N VAL A 38 -19.45 -4.36 3.53
CA VAL A 38 -19.05 -4.31 2.13
C VAL A 38 -19.51 -5.54 1.36
N GLU A 39 -19.60 -5.38 0.04
CA GLU A 39 -19.80 -6.50 -0.88
C GLU A 39 -18.46 -7.14 -1.25
N LEU A 40 -18.43 -8.47 -1.26
CA LEU A 40 -17.33 -9.26 -1.79
C LEU A 40 -17.68 -9.77 -3.19
N HIS A 41 -16.96 -9.27 -4.19
CA HIS A 41 -17.17 -9.58 -5.60
C HIS A 41 -16.37 -10.80 -6.06
N ASP A 42 -16.84 -11.44 -7.13
CA ASP A 42 -16.13 -12.47 -7.91
C ASP A 42 -15.62 -13.70 -7.10
N LEU A 43 -16.30 -14.06 -6.02
CA LEU A 43 -16.03 -15.30 -5.26
C LEU A 43 -16.37 -16.54 -6.10
N LYS A 44 -15.59 -17.61 -5.97
CA LYS A 44 -15.73 -18.87 -6.72
C LYS A 44 -16.90 -19.76 -6.26
N GLY A 45 -17.63 -19.38 -5.22
CA GLY A 45 -18.78 -20.14 -4.72
C GLY A 45 -18.41 -21.37 -3.88
N ASN A 46 -17.16 -21.50 -3.43
CA ASN A 46 -16.67 -22.63 -2.63
C ASN A 46 -16.75 -22.38 -1.11
N GLY A 47 -17.46 -21.33 -0.70
CA GLY A 47 -17.59 -20.90 0.69
C GLY A 47 -16.33 -20.26 1.27
N LYS A 48 -15.24 -20.14 0.51
CA LYS A 48 -13.97 -19.53 0.93
C LYS A 48 -13.69 -18.24 0.18
N LEU A 49 -12.71 -17.48 0.67
CA LEU A 49 -12.21 -16.25 0.04
C LEU A 49 -11.25 -16.57 -1.13
N ASP A 50 -11.78 -17.27 -2.12
CA ASP A 50 -11.14 -17.52 -3.41
C ASP A 50 -11.95 -16.82 -4.51
N GLY A 51 -11.31 -15.91 -5.24
CA GLY A 51 -11.97 -15.12 -6.27
C GLY A 51 -11.16 -14.99 -7.54
N LYS A 52 -11.65 -14.12 -8.43
CA LYS A 52 -10.97 -13.79 -9.69
C LYS A 52 -9.64 -13.05 -9.46
N HIS A 53 -9.61 -12.10 -8.54
CA HIS A 53 -8.45 -11.23 -8.33
C HIS A 53 -7.58 -11.64 -7.14
N VAL A 54 -8.16 -12.34 -6.16
CA VAL A 54 -7.48 -12.64 -4.90
C VAL A 54 -7.80 -14.07 -4.47
N SER A 55 -6.83 -14.75 -3.87
CA SER A 55 -7.06 -16.01 -3.17
C SER A 55 -6.20 -16.08 -1.92
N THR A 56 -6.86 -16.28 -0.79
CA THR A 56 -6.22 -16.40 0.52
C THR A 56 -5.87 -17.86 0.86
N ARG A 57 -5.70 -18.71 -0.16
CA ARG A 57 -5.57 -20.17 -0.04
C ARG A 57 -4.40 -20.67 0.83
N LEU A 58 -3.44 -19.81 1.14
CA LEU A 58 -2.30 -20.14 2.00
C LEU A 58 -2.58 -19.86 3.48
N THR A 59 -3.65 -19.14 3.80
CA THR A 59 -4.03 -18.83 5.19
C THR A 59 -4.38 -20.12 5.93
N PRO A 60 -3.81 -20.38 7.12
CA PRO A 60 -4.23 -21.50 7.97
C PRO A 60 -5.66 -21.29 8.48
N ASN A 61 -6.38 -22.37 8.78
CA ASN A 61 -7.75 -22.33 9.34
C ASN A 61 -8.73 -21.41 8.59
N ARG A 62 -8.62 -21.35 7.25
CA ARG A 62 -9.41 -20.44 6.40
C ARG A 62 -10.88 -20.33 6.80
N VAL A 63 -11.37 -19.10 6.82
CA VAL A 63 -12.79 -18.79 6.99
C VAL A 63 -13.60 -19.50 5.92
N HIS A 64 -14.73 -20.07 6.35
CA HIS A 64 -15.67 -20.73 5.47
C HIS A 64 -17.10 -20.38 5.86
N ASP A 65 -17.85 -19.87 4.89
CA ASP A 65 -19.29 -19.64 5.01
C ASP A 65 -19.98 -19.98 3.68
N ALA A 66 -20.95 -20.90 3.71
CA ALA A 66 -21.61 -21.39 2.49
C ALA A 66 -22.49 -20.33 1.81
N GLU A 67 -23.04 -19.39 2.58
CA GLU A 67 -23.83 -18.26 2.08
C GLU A 67 -22.95 -17.07 1.70
N HIS A 68 -21.63 -17.17 1.97
CA HIS A 68 -20.62 -16.14 1.76
C HIS A 68 -20.93 -14.86 2.57
N GLU A 69 -21.40 -15.05 3.80
CA GLU A 69 -21.61 -13.99 4.80
C GLU A 69 -20.48 -14.00 5.85
N TYR A 70 -19.47 -13.16 5.65
CA TYR A 70 -18.30 -13.08 6.53
C TYR A 70 -18.41 -11.89 7.49
N LEU A 71 -19.40 -11.95 8.39
CA LEU A 71 -19.70 -10.90 9.36
C LEU A 71 -18.90 -11.14 10.65
N LEU A 72 -17.62 -10.79 10.60
CA LEU A 72 -16.62 -11.09 11.63
C LEU A 72 -16.19 -9.84 12.38
N TRP A 73 -15.81 -10.02 13.64
CA TRP A 73 -15.09 -9.04 14.45
C TRP A 73 -13.59 -9.28 14.35
N ASN A 74 -12.77 -8.29 14.70
CA ASN A 74 -11.32 -8.40 14.57
C ASN A 74 -10.69 -9.47 15.50
N ASP A 75 -11.41 -9.95 16.51
CA ASP A 75 -10.99 -11.06 17.37
C ASP A 75 -11.42 -12.45 16.84
N ASP A 76 -12.11 -12.51 15.70
CA ASP A 76 -12.38 -13.76 14.97
C ASP A 76 -11.22 -14.09 14.01
N GLU A 77 -10.72 -15.34 14.03
CA GLU A 77 -9.56 -15.79 13.24
C GLU A 77 -9.66 -15.54 11.71
N GLY A 78 -10.86 -15.36 11.18
CA GLY A 78 -11.11 -15.14 9.75
C GLY A 78 -11.07 -13.66 9.31
N PHE A 79 -10.97 -12.72 10.25
CA PHE A 79 -11.15 -11.29 9.95
C PHE A 79 -10.02 -10.75 9.05
N GLU A 80 -8.77 -11.11 9.31
CA GLU A 80 -7.63 -10.72 8.48
C GLU A 80 -7.79 -11.24 7.04
N GLU A 81 -8.34 -12.45 6.88
CA GLU A 81 -8.55 -13.06 5.57
C GLU A 81 -9.54 -12.23 4.73
N VAL A 82 -10.63 -11.78 5.37
CA VAL A 82 -11.64 -10.89 4.75
C VAL A 82 -11.02 -9.55 4.35
N MET A 83 -10.25 -8.95 5.25
CA MET A 83 -9.56 -7.67 5.02
C MET A 83 -8.65 -7.75 3.79
N VAL A 84 -7.80 -8.78 3.73
CA VAL A 84 -6.88 -9.01 2.60
C VAL A 84 -7.65 -9.21 1.30
N TYR A 85 -8.68 -10.08 1.30
CA TYR A 85 -9.47 -10.34 0.09
C TYR A 85 -10.10 -9.05 -0.44
N TYR A 86 -10.78 -8.28 0.42
CA TYR A 86 -11.48 -7.07 0.03
C TYR A 86 -10.53 -5.99 -0.48
N HIS A 87 -9.50 -5.63 0.28
CA HIS A 87 -8.66 -4.48 -0.07
C HIS A 87 -7.77 -4.74 -1.29
N VAL A 88 -7.24 -5.95 -1.46
CA VAL A 88 -6.47 -6.31 -2.67
C VAL A 88 -7.39 -6.34 -3.91
N ASP A 89 -8.61 -6.85 -3.80
CA ASP A 89 -9.58 -6.81 -4.92
C ASP A 89 -9.92 -5.35 -5.29
N GLN A 90 -10.15 -4.47 -4.31
CA GLN A 90 -10.40 -3.05 -4.57
C GLN A 90 -9.20 -2.36 -5.23
N ALA A 91 -7.97 -2.72 -4.85
CA ALA A 91 -6.75 -2.20 -5.46
C ALA A 91 -6.63 -2.65 -6.93
N ILE A 92 -6.84 -3.92 -7.23
CA ILE A 92 -6.83 -4.43 -8.61
C ILE A 92 -7.90 -3.76 -9.46
N ARG A 93 -9.13 -3.63 -8.97
CA ARG A 93 -10.20 -2.89 -9.66
C ARG A 93 -9.87 -1.42 -9.88
N TYR A 94 -9.09 -0.81 -8.98
CA TYR A 94 -8.61 0.54 -9.19
C TYR A 94 -7.62 0.63 -10.35
N LEU A 95 -6.70 -0.34 -10.46
CA LEU A 95 -5.79 -0.45 -11.61
C LEU A 95 -6.58 -0.64 -12.92
N GLU A 96 -7.61 -1.47 -12.91
CA GLU A 96 -8.51 -1.65 -14.06
C GLU A 96 -9.18 -0.31 -14.45
N LYS A 97 -9.66 0.47 -13.47
CA LYS A 97 -10.23 1.83 -13.70
C LYS A 97 -9.21 2.85 -14.24
N LEU A 98 -7.92 2.64 -13.98
CA LEU A 98 -6.84 3.45 -14.57
C LEU A 98 -6.52 3.03 -16.02
N GLY A 99 -7.00 1.86 -16.45
CA GLY A 99 -6.89 1.33 -17.80
C GLY A 99 -6.02 0.07 -17.92
N TYR A 100 -5.49 -0.46 -16.81
CA TYR A 100 -4.70 -1.69 -16.79
C TYR A 100 -5.65 -2.90 -16.86
N THR A 101 -6.15 -3.18 -18.07
CA THR A 101 -7.14 -4.23 -18.37
C THR A 101 -6.74 -4.99 -19.63
N GLY A 102 -7.28 -6.20 -19.80
CA GLY A 102 -7.03 -7.02 -20.99
C GLY A 102 -5.53 -7.25 -21.20
N PRO A 103 -4.97 -6.99 -22.40
CA PRO A 103 -3.53 -7.14 -22.66
C PRO A 103 -2.61 -6.24 -21.83
N ALA A 104 -3.15 -5.20 -21.18
CA ALA A 104 -2.41 -4.28 -20.32
C ALA A 104 -2.70 -4.51 -18.83
N ALA A 105 -3.36 -5.61 -18.46
CA ALA A 105 -3.54 -5.98 -17.07
C ALA A 105 -2.18 -6.22 -16.39
N ILE A 106 -2.02 -5.71 -15.17
CA ILE A 106 -0.79 -5.92 -14.37
C ILE A 106 -0.82 -7.32 -13.73
N PHE A 107 -1.99 -7.79 -13.32
CA PHE A 107 -2.20 -9.12 -12.78
C PHE A 107 -3.11 -9.90 -13.72
N ASP A 108 -2.61 -11.02 -14.23
CA ASP A 108 -3.33 -11.98 -15.08
C ASP A 108 -3.85 -13.20 -14.28
N GLU A 109 -3.25 -13.46 -13.12
CA GLU A 109 -3.67 -14.47 -12.15
C GLU A 109 -4.05 -13.84 -10.80
N PRO A 110 -4.84 -14.53 -9.95
CA PRO A 110 -5.17 -14.04 -8.63
C PRO A 110 -3.92 -13.79 -7.77
N VAL A 111 -3.87 -12.64 -7.08
CA VAL A 111 -2.88 -12.40 -6.04
C VAL A 111 -3.12 -13.39 -4.89
N ILE A 112 -2.08 -14.12 -4.53
CA ILE A 112 -2.14 -15.14 -3.48
C ILE A 112 -1.68 -14.53 -2.16
N ALA A 113 -2.45 -14.77 -1.10
CA ALA A 113 -2.12 -14.26 0.21
C ALA A 113 -2.22 -15.31 1.33
N ASN A 114 -1.39 -15.12 2.35
CA ASN A 114 -1.51 -15.72 3.66
C ASN A 114 -1.74 -14.60 4.69
N ALA A 115 -2.98 -14.49 5.18
CA ALA A 115 -3.38 -13.41 6.09
C ALA A 115 -2.86 -13.60 7.53
N ARG A 116 -2.31 -14.78 7.86
CA ARG A 116 -1.82 -15.14 9.20
C ARG A 116 -0.56 -16.01 9.06
N ALA A 117 0.47 -15.47 8.42
CA ALA A 117 1.66 -16.19 8.01
C ALA A 117 2.68 -16.41 9.14
N THR A 118 2.69 -15.53 10.14
CA THR A 118 3.60 -15.56 11.28
C THR A 118 2.96 -14.93 12.52
N ASP A 119 3.49 -15.25 13.70
CA ASP A 119 3.10 -14.62 14.98
C ASP A 119 3.90 -13.34 15.27
N GLU A 120 4.82 -12.98 14.37
CA GLU A 120 5.62 -11.76 14.46
C GLU A 120 4.85 -10.52 13.95
N ASP A 121 5.28 -9.34 14.41
CA ASP A 121 4.80 -8.01 13.97
C ASP A 121 5.59 -7.62 12.71
N GLN A 122 5.23 -8.26 11.59
CA GLN A 122 5.82 -8.04 10.27
C GLN A 122 4.96 -8.60 9.14
N SER A 123 5.05 -7.95 7.99
CA SER A 123 4.42 -8.34 6.73
C SER A 123 5.42 -8.23 5.58
N TRP A 124 5.19 -9.01 4.51
CA TRP A 124 6.05 -9.02 3.34
C TRP A 124 5.36 -9.53 2.08
N TYR A 125 5.81 -9.05 0.92
CA TYR A 125 5.67 -9.71 -0.36
C TYR A 125 6.92 -10.54 -0.67
N ASP A 126 6.72 -11.82 -1.02
CA ASP A 126 7.79 -12.70 -1.50
C ASP A 126 7.73 -12.81 -3.04
N PRO A 127 8.72 -12.27 -3.78
CA PRO A 127 8.75 -12.35 -5.25
C PRO A 127 9.00 -13.76 -5.78
N GLY A 128 9.66 -14.63 -5.01
CA GLY A 128 9.94 -16.01 -5.40
C GLY A 128 8.69 -16.89 -5.41
N SER A 129 7.80 -16.69 -4.44
CA SER A 129 6.52 -17.40 -4.36
C SER A 129 5.33 -16.59 -4.89
N LYS A 130 5.51 -15.29 -5.14
CA LYS A 130 4.49 -14.30 -5.54
C LYS A 130 3.33 -14.23 -4.55
N THR A 131 3.66 -14.17 -3.25
CA THR A 131 2.66 -14.19 -2.17
C THR A 131 2.78 -13.00 -1.26
N LEU A 132 1.63 -12.47 -0.84
CA LEU A 132 1.52 -11.55 0.29
C LEU A 132 1.42 -12.35 1.59
N SER A 133 2.15 -11.95 2.63
CA SER A 133 2.16 -12.60 3.94
C SER A 133 2.06 -11.57 5.05
N PHE A 134 1.21 -11.84 6.03
CA PHE A 134 0.90 -10.90 7.10
C PHE A 134 1.09 -11.55 8.48
N GLY A 135 1.65 -10.76 9.39
CA GLY A 135 1.87 -11.11 10.79
C GLY A 135 0.64 -10.94 11.67
N THR A 136 0.73 -11.47 12.87
CA THR A 136 -0.29 -11.38 13.93
C THR A 136 0.30 -10.85 15.25
N GLY A 137 1.48 -10.25 15.19
CA GLY A 137 2.15 -9.67 16.34
C GLY A 137 1.60 -8.28 16.68
N ASN A 138 1.47 -7.97 17.97
CA ASN A 138 0.92 -6.69 18.46
C ASN A 138 -0.52 -6.41 17.99
N VAL A 139 -0.69 -5.69 16.88
CA VAL A 139 -1.96 -5.55 16.14
C VAL A 139 -1.79 -6.42 14.92
N ASN A 140 -2.76 -7.28 14.57
CA ASN A 140 -2.59 -8.11 13.38
C ASN A 140 -2.43 -7.20 12.15
N ASP A 141 -1.31 -7.30 11.43
CA ASP A 141 -0.94 -6.42 10.31
C ASP A 141 -2.07 -6.27 9.29
N ALA A 142 -2.75 -7.37 9.00
CA ALA A 142 -3.86 -7.43 8.06
C ALA A 142 -5.18 -6.81 8.56
N GLU A 143 -5.21 -6.23 9.77
CA GLU A 143 -6.28 -5.33 10.21
C GLU A 143 -6.08 -3.88 9.72
N ASP A 144 -4.90 -3.50 9.25
CA ASP A 144 -4.68 -2.19 8.61
C ASP A 144 -4.61 -2.35 7.09
N ALA A 145 -5.63 -1.83 6.37
CA ALA A 145 -5.66 -1.89 4.92
C ALA A 145 -4.46 -1.18 4.26
N GLU A 146 -3.80 -0.25 4.96
CA GLU A 146 -2.59 0.37 4.44
C GLU A 146 -1.38 -0.55 4.48
N THR A 147 -1.29 -1.43 5.48
CA THR A 147 -0.28 -2.49 5.52
C THR A 147 -0.51 -3.47 4.38
N ILE A 148 -1.76 -3.89 4.16
CA ILE A 148 -2.15 -4.74 3.03
C ILE A 148 -1.77 -4.12 1.68
N LEU A 149 -2.08 -2.83 1.49
CA LEU A 149 -1.81 -2.16 0.22
C LEU A 149 -0.33 -1.78 0.03
N HIS A 150 0.45 -1.68 1.10
CA HIS A 150 1.90 -1.55 1.01
C HIS A 150 2.50 -2.82 0.41
N GLU A 151 2.17 -4.01 0.94
CA GLU A 151 2.67 -5.27 0.37
C GLU A 151 2.15 -5.52 -1.05
N PHE A 152 0.90 -5.15 -1.32
CA PHE A 152 0.38 -5.15 -2.69
C PHE A 152 1.17 -4.20 -3.63
N GLY A 153 1.69 -3.09 -3.10
CA GLY A 153 2.58 -2.19 -3.83
C GLY A 153 3.83 -2.91 -4.35
N HIS A 154 4.46 -3.73 -3.51
CA HIS A 154 5.58 -4.59 -3.92
C HIS A 154 5.16 -5.62 -4.97
N ALA A 155 4.02 -6.30 -4.78
CA ALA A 155 3.50 -7.24 -5.77
C ALA A 155 3.25 -6.58 -7.13
N MET A 156 2.72 -5.36 -7.14
CA MET A 156 2.51 -4.58 -8.37
C MET A 156 3.82 -4.20 -9.04
N GLN A 157 4.85 -3.82 -8.27
CA GLN A 157 6.17 -3.53 -8.83
C GLN A 157 6.81 -4.76 -9.44
N ASP A 158 6.79 -5.89 -8.75
CA ASP A 158 7.36 -7.15 -9.25
C ASP A 158 6.60 -7.66 -10.49
N ALA A 159 5.28 -7.50 -10.54
CA ALA A 159 4.48 -7.85 -11.72
C ALA A 159 4.84 -7.01 -12.96
N ILE A 160 5.24 -5.73 -12.78
CA ILE A 160 5.63 -4.84 -13.88
C ILE A 160 7.13 -4.99 -14.22
N CYS A 161 7.96 -5.05 -13.19
CA CYS A 161 9.41 -5.07 -13.26
C CYS A 161 9.94 -6.14 -12.28
N PRO A 162 10.06 -7.40 -12.74
CA PRO A 162 10.56 -8.49 -11.91
C PRO A 162 11.92 -8.18 -11.29
N ASP A 163 12.16 -8.76 -10.10
CA ASP A 163 13.39 -8.59 -9.33
C ASP A 163 13.63 -7.12 -8.90
N PHE A 164 12.59 -6.30 -8.70
CA PHE A 164 12.79 -4.93 -8.23
C PHE A 164 13.52 -4.88 -6.87
N GLY A 165 14.31 -3.83 -6.61
CA GLY A 165 14.95 -3.64 -5.30
C GLY A 165 16.37 -4.20 -5.11
N GLN A 166 17.08 -4.57 -6.18
CA GLN A 166 18.45 -5.13 -6.11
C GLN A 166 19.56 -4.14 -5.71
N SER A 167 19.22 -2.90 -5.37
CA SER A 167 20.17 -1.87 -4.92
C SER A 167 19.54 -0.99 -3.85
N TYR A 168 20.34 -0.27 -3.06
CA TYR A 168 19.83 0.62 -2.01
C TYR A 168 18.81 1.65 -2.52
N GLU A 169 19.04 2.20 -3.72
CA GLU A 169 18.11 3.14 -4.34
C GLU A 169 16.86 2.46 -4.87
N ALA A 170 16.99 1.29 -5.51
CA ALA A 170 15.85 0.54 -6.00
C ALA A 170 14.96 0.05 -4.84
N ALA A 171 15.56 -0.43 -3.75
CA ALA A 171 14.83 -0.83 -2.54
C ALA A 171 14.08 0.37 -1.94
N ALA A 172 14.73 1.54 -1.84
CA ALA A 172 14.07 2.77 -1.42
C ALA A 172 12.92 3.20 -2.35
N ILE A 173 13.06 3.02 -3.67
CA ILE A 173 11.96 3.25 -4.62
C ILE A 173 10.81 2.29 -4.35
N GLY A 174 11.13 1.02 -4.05
CA GLY A 174 10.17 -0.01 -3.68
C GLY A 174 9.30 0.42 -2.50
N GLU A 175 9.97 0.61 -1.36
CA GLU A 175 9.36 1.04 -0.10
C GLU A 175 8.56 2.34 -0.23
N GLY A 176 9.15 3.35 -0.88
CA GLY A 176 8.50 4.64 -1.06
C GLY A 176 7.28 4.59 -1.98
N PHE A 177 7.28 3.70 -2.97
CA PHE A 177 6.13 3.48 -3.85
C PHE A 177 5.01 2.75 -3.11
N SER A 178 5.33 1.70 -2.36
CA SER A 178 4.37 0.94 -1.55
C SER A 178 3.65 1.84 -0.54
N ASP A 179 4.40 2.65 0.22
CA ASP A 179 3.80 3.65 1.12
C ASP A 179 2.93 4.68 0.37
N TYR A 180 3.42 5.17 -0.77
CA TYR A 180 2.68 6.13 -1.59
C TYR A 180 1.36 5.56 -2.09
N PHE A 181 1.37 4.32 -2.60
CA PHE A 181 0.19 3.70 -3.16
C PHE A 181 -0.88 3.52 -2.07
N ALA A 182 -0.50 2.95 -0.92
CA ALA A 182 -1.38 2.80 0.24
C ALA A 182 -1.98 4.16 0.68
N ALA A 183 -1.13 5.16 0.91
CA ALA A 183 -1.59 6.50 1.31
C ALA A 183 -2.51 7.14 0.26
N SER A 184 -2.12 7.11 -1.03
CA SER A 184 -2.87 7.73 -2.12
C SER A 184 -4.26 7.12 -2.27
N PHE A 185 -4.36 5.79 -2.08
CA PHE A 185 -5.60 5.03 -2.19
C PHE A 185 -6.65 5.49 -1.16
N PHE A 186 -6.23 5.70 0.10
CA PHE A 186 -7.13 6.05 1.19
C PHE A 186 -7.18 7.54 1.54
N ALA A 187 -6.31 8.38 0.97
CA ALA A 187 -6.15 9.79 1.33
C ALA A 187 -7.46 10.61 1.39
N GLU A 188 -8.45 10.33 0.54
CA GLU A 188 -9.72 11.08 0.54
C GLU A 188 -10.74 10.57 1.57
N ARG A 189 -10.50 9.41 2.19
CA ARG A 189 -11.23 8.94 3.39
C ARG A 189 -10.68 9.55 4.68
N LYS A 190 -9.46 10.09 4.64
CA LYS A 190 -8.75 10.57 5.83
C LYS A 190 -8.99 12.04 6.12
N LYS A 191 -9.15 12.37 7.41
CA LYS A 191 -9.06 13.76 7.89
C LYS A 191 -7.65 14.31 7.66
N LYS A 192 -7.53 15.63 7.53
CA LYS A 192 -6.28 16.33 7.18
C LYS A 192 -5.01 15.85 7.94
N PRO A 193 -5.02 15.66 9.28
CA PRO A 193 -3.81 15.22 10.01
C PRO A 193 -3.28 13.85 9.58
N TYR A 194 -4.18 12.97 9.14
CA TYR A 194 -3.89 11.59 8.76
C TYR A 194 -3.63 11.43 7.25
N LYS A 195 -3.89 12.45 6.42
CA LYS A 195 -3.84 12.32 4.95
C LYS A 195 -2.53 11.73 4.42
N ALA A 196 -1.40 12.11 5.01
CA ALA A 196 -0.07 11.64 4.62
C ALA A 196 0.52 10.57 5.56
N ALA A 197 -0.20 10.21 6.62
CA ALA A 197 0.17 9.14 7.54
C ALA A 197 -0.15 7.79 6.90
N VAL A 198 0.68 6.78 7.16
CA VAL A 198 0.53 5.41 6.66
C VAL A 198 0.57 4.46 7.87
N MET A 199 -0.27 3.42 7.85
CA MET A 199 -0.29 2.34 8.85
C MET A 199 -0.60 2.89 10.26
N THR A 200 -1.68 3.65 10.38
CA THR A 200 -2.03 4.34 11.64
C THR A 200 -2.57 3.41 12.71
N TRP A 201 -3.16 2.27 12.33
CA TRP A 201 -3.65 1.26 13.27
C TRP A 201 -2.55 0.30 13.68
N ASP A 202 -1.82 -0.21 12.68
CA ASP A 202 -0.67 -1.10 12.88
C ASP A 202 0.36 -0.49 13.85
N ALA A 203 0.71 0.78 13.62
CA ALA A 203 1.63 1.54 14.46
C ALA A 203 0.93 2.33 15.59
N ILE A 204 -0.28 1.97 16.03
CA ILE A 204 -1.04 2.78 17.01
C ILE A 204 -0.30 2.97 18.34
N THR A 205 0.56 2.02 18.71
CA THR A 205 1.36 2.06 19.95
C THR A 205 2.67 2.83 19.80
N TYR A 206 3.04 3.22 18.56
CA TYR A 206 4.30 3.89 18.26
C TYR A 206 4.18 5.38 18.57
N LYS A 207 5.31 5.99 18.94
CA LYS A 207 5.35 7.36 19.50
C LYS A 207 6.15 8.35 18.66
N ASP A 208 6.65 7.93 17.51
CA ASP A 208 7.45 8.77 16.62
C ASP A 208 6.64 9.89 15.97
N PHE A 209 5.31 9.73 15.90
CA PHE A 209 4.39 10.69 15.28
C PHE A 209 3.13 10.91 16.13
N ASP A 210 2.55 12.11 16.00
CA ASP A 210 1.22 12.45 16.50
C ASP A 210 0.40 13.07 15.34
N PRO A 211 -0.64 12.39 14.82
CA PRO A 211 -1.16 11.09 15.28
C PRO A 211 -0.20 9.91 15.00
N PRO A 212 -0.34 8.78 15.73
CA PRO A 212 0.45 7.56 15.50
C PRO A 212 0.36 7.08 14.05
N SER A 213 1.50 6.64 13.51
CA SER A 213 1.66 6.13 12.16
C SER A 213 3.05 5.49 12.04
N LEU A 214 3.21 4.48 11.17
CA LEU A 214 4.54 3.91 10.95
C LEU A 214 5.45 4.91 10.24
N ARG A 215 4.91 5.56 9.20
CA ARG A 215 5.62 6.54 8.38
C ARG A 215 4.68 7.67 7.92
N ARG A 216 5.30 8.74 7.44
CA ARG A 216 4.61 9.91 6.87
C ARG A 216 5.23 10.37 5.57
N LEU A 217 4.38 10.67 4.60
CA LEU A 217 4.75 11.12 3.25
C LEU A 217 4.86 12.65 3.10
N ASP A 218 4.52 13.42 4.13
CA ASP A 218 4.68 14.88 4.14
C ASP A 218 6.01 15.34 4.77
N GLY A 219 6.95 14.41 4.95
CA GLY A 219 8.31 14.67 5.41
C GLY A 219 9.15 15.47 4.40
N GLN A 220 10.22 16.09 4.89
CA GLN A 220 11.11 16.96 4.11
C GLN A 220 12.37 16.24 3.60
N PHE A 221 12.38 14.91 3.60
CA PHE A 221 13.52 14.11 3.16
C PHE A 221 13.88 14.36 1.70
N THR A 222 15.16 14.41 1.43
CA THR A 222 15.78 14.64 0.13
C THR A 222 16.78 13.53 -0.16
N TYR A 223 17.26 13.46 -1.40
CA TYR A 223 18.33 12.52 -1.76
C TYR A 223 19.60 12.66 -0.88
N SER A 224 19.85 13.83 -0.29
CA SER A 224 20.97 14.04 0.64
C SER A 224 20.84 13.24 1.94
N ASP A 225 19.65 12.76 2.27
CA ASP A 225 19.37 11.99 3.49
C ASP A 225 19.54 10.48 3.29
N MET A 226 19.89 10.03 2.06
CA MET A 226 20.13 8.63 1.74
C MET A 226 21.21 8.00 2.64
N ARG A 227 20.87 6.85 3.21
CA ARG A 227 21.78 6.00 3.99
C ARG A 227 22.22 4.82 3.15
N TRP A 228 23.52 4.70 2.93
CA TRP A 228 24.14 3.68 2.07
C TRP A 228 24.56 2.44 2.86
N GLN A 229 23.60 1.88 3.60
CA GLN A 229 23.78 0.74 4.48
C GLN A 229 22.58 -0.19 4.34
N ARG A 230 22.75 -1.47 4.65
CA ARG A 230 21.65 -2.45 4.66
C ARG A 230 20.60 -2.08 5.72
N ASP A 231 19.40 -2.62 5.56
CA ASP A 231 18.29 -2.51 6.52
C ASP A 231 17.82 -1.06 6.76
N HIS A 232 17.97 -0.21 5.73
CA HIS A 232 17.56 1.19 5.72
C HIS A 232 16.63 1.52 4.55
N GLU A 233 16.16 0.53 3.82
CA GLU A 233 15.24 0.67 2.69
C GLU A 233 13.97 1.41 3.09
N HIS A 234 13.33 1.09 4.23
CA HIS A 234 12.14 1.79 4.71
C HIS A 234 12.43 3.27 5.05
N ASP A 235 13.56 3.54 5.72
CA ASP A 235 14.01 4.90 6.06
C ASP A 235 14.28 5.73 4.80
N ASN A 236 15.02 5.13 3.85
CA ASN A 236 15.33 5.73 2.56
C ASN A 236 14.09 5.89 1.68
N GLY A 237 13.13 4.96 1.78
CA GLY A 237 11.86 4.98 1.05
C GLY A 237 11.03 6.22 1.33
N ARG A 238 11.18 6.83 2.50
CA ARG A 238 10.56 8.12 2.85
C ARG A 238 10.97 9.25 1.90
N ILE A 239 12.15 9.19 1.28
CA ILE A 239 12.59 10.16 0.27
C ILE A 239 11.73 10.02 -0.99
N TRP A 240 11.56 8.79 -1.47
CA TRP A 240 10.80 8.52 -2.68
C TRP A 240 9.30 8.69 -2.45
N GLY A 241 8.74 8.13 -1.37
CA GLY A 241 7.33 8.28 -1.02
C GLY A 241 6.91 9.75 -0.85
N ALA A 242 7.74 10.58 -0.20
CA ALA A 242 7.45 12.01 -0.07
C ALA A 242 7.54 12.75 -1.42
N THR A 243 8.45 12.31 -2.31
CA THR A 243 8.53 12.82 -3.69
C THR A 243 7.24 12.51 -4.46
N LEU A 244 6.75 11.25 -4.39
CA LEU A 244 5.51 10.84 -5.05
C LEU A 244 4.28 11.54 -4.48
N TRP A 245 4.27 11.78 -3.16
CA TRP A 245 3.21 12.54 -2.49
C TRP A 245 3.16 14.00 -2.94
N ASP A 246 4.31 14.67 -3.11
CA ASP A 246 4.37 16.01 -3.69
C ASP A 246 3.81 16.05 -5.12
N ILE A 247 4.14 15.03 -5.93
CA ILE A 247 3.60 14.88 -7.29
C ILE A 247 2.08 14.81 -7.22
N ARG A 248 1.53 13.90 -6.41
CA ARG A 248 0.08 13.76 -6.18
C ARG A 248 -0.59 15.07 -5.77
N ASN A 249 0.00 15.81 -4.84
CA ASN A 249 -0.57 17.07 -4.37
C ASN A 249 -0.53 18.17 -5.44
N ASN A 250 0.40 18.11 -6.40
CA ASN A 250 0.54 19.11 -7.45
C ASN A 250 -0.33 18.83 -8.67
N VAL A 251 -0.38 17.57 -9.13
CA VAL A 251 -1.06 17.19 -10.39
C VAL A 251 -2.40 16.48 -10.18
N GLY A 252 -2.71 16.11 -8.93
CA GLY A 252 -3.91 15.36 -8.57
C GLY A 252 -3.72 13.84 -8.66
N ARG A 253 -4.46 13.10 -7.83
CA ARG A 253 -4.37 11.64 -7.68
C ARG A 253 -4.37 10.88 -9.00
N ARG A 254 -5.42 11.05 -9.82
CA ARG A 254 -5.57 10.25 -11.06
C ARG A 254 -4.41 10.43 -12.04
N VAL A 255 -3.86 11.64 -12.13
CA VAL A 255 -2.70 11.91 -13.00
C VAL A 255 -1.45 11.30 -12.38
N ALA A 256 -1.21 11.56 -11.09
CA ALA A 256 -0.03 11.08 -10.37
C ALA A 256 0.05 9.55 -10.35
N ASP A 257 -1.00 8.88 -9.90
CA ASP A 257 -1.06 7.41 -9.86
C ASP A 257 -0.76 6.84 -11.26
N LYS A 258 -1.33 7.42 -12.32
CA LYS A 258 -1.11 6.94 -13.69
C LYS A 258 0.32 7.15 -14.18
N ILE A 259 0.93 8.33 -14.00
CA ILE A 259 2.33 8.54 -14.44
C ILE A 259 3.32 7.74 -13.60
N ILE A 260 3.04 7.53 -12.32
CA ILE A 260 3.92 6.80 -11.41
C ILE A 260 3.88 5.30 -11.74
N ILE A 261 2.69 4.71 -11.88
CA ILE A 261 2.56 3.30 -12.28
C ILE A 261 3.17 3.09 -13.67
N GLU A 262 2.84 3.94 -14.65
CA GLU A 262 3.42 3.85 -16.00
C GLU A 262 4.95 3.96 -16.01
N SER A 263 5.53 4.72 -15.08
CA SER A 263 6.99 4.85 -15.00
C SER A 263 7.69 3.53 -14.67
N HIS A 264 7.04 2.60 -13.97
CA HIS A 264 7.67 1.33 -13.59
C HIS A 264 7.99 0.43 -14.80
N PHE A 265 7.23 0.54 -15.89
CA PHE A 265 7.49 -0.20 -17.15
C PHE A 265 8.82 0.17 -17.83
N GLN A 266 9.48 1.24 -17.38
CA GLN A 266 10.79 1.69 -17.89
C GLN A 266 11.93 1.49 -16.88
N GLN A 267 11.64 0.85 -15.75
CA GLN A 267 12.59 0.62 -14.67
C GLN A 267 13.13 -0.82 -14.70
N ASP A 268 14.19 -1.05 -13.92
CA ASP A 268 14.79 -2.36 -13.65
C ASP A 268 15.16 -2.48 -12.16
N GLY A 269 15.55 -3.68 -11.72
CA GLY A 269 15.94 -3.96 -10.33
C GLY A 269 17.10 -3.13 -9.77
N PHE A 270 17.84 -2.40 -10.61
CA PHE A 270 18.95 -1.53 -10.21
C PHE A 270 18.66 -0.05 -10.48
N THR A 271 17.38 0.32 -10.57
CA THR A 271 16.96 1.69 -10.85
C THR A 271 17.41 2.63 -9.74
N THR A 272 18.05 3.74 -10.12
CA THR A 272 18.40 4.84 -9.22
C THR A 272 17.24 5.83 -9.12
N LEU A 273 17.15 6.63 -8.06
CA LEU A 273 16.14 7.68 -7.91
C LEU A 273 16.14 8.65 -9.09
N ALA A 274 17.32 8.95 -9.65
CA ALA A 274 17.44 9.78 -10.86
C ALA A 274 16.88 9.09 -12.12
N ARG A 275 17.04 7.76 -12.25
CA ARG A 275 16.40 6.99 -13.33
C ARG A 275 14.89 6.90 -13.16
N GLY A 276 14.40 6.63 -11.94
CA GLY A 276 12.97 6.62 -11.63
C GLY A 276 12.31 7.98 -11.90
N ALA A 277 12.95 9.08 -11.51
CA ALA A 277 12.45 10.42 -11.79
C ALA A 277 12.36 10.73 -13.30
N ARG A 278 13.34 10.28 -14.10
CA ARG A 278 13.28 10.37 -15.56
C ARG A 278 12.14 9.53 -16.15
N ALA A 279 11.94 8.31 -15.64
CA ALA A 279 10.84 7.46 -16.08
C ALA A 279 9.47 8.11 -15.82
N ILE A 280 9.30 8.84 -14.71
CA ILE A 280 8.08 9.64 -14.45
C ILE A 280 7.91 10.78 -15.46
N LEU A 281 9.00 11.48 -15.81
CA LEU A 281 8.95 12.53 -16.85
C LEU A 281 8.61 11.95 -18.23
N ASP A 282 9.18 10.79 -18.57
CA ASP A 282 8.87 10.10 -19.82
C ASP A 282 7.41 9.61 -19.84
N ALA A 283 6.88 9.11 -18.72
CA ALA A 283 5.46 8.80 -18.59
C ALA A 283 4.56 10.04 -18.79
N ASP A 284 4.90 11.19 -18.19
CA ASP A 284 4.17 12.45 -18.44
C ASP A 284 4.26 12.90 -19.91
N ARG A 285 5.41 12.70 -20.56
CA ARG A 285 5.58 12.99 -21.99
C ARG A 285 4.62 12.15 -22.83
N HIS A 286 4.59 10.83 -22.60
CA HIS A 286 3.79 9.91 -23.40
C HIS A 286 2.29 10.05 -23.13
N LEU A 287 1.88 10.12 -21.86
CA LEU A 287 0.48 10.14 -21.47
C LEU A 287 -0.17 11.53 -21.58
N TYR A 288 0.59 12.59 -21.30
CA TYR A 288 0.05 13.94 -21.14
C TYR A 288 0.83 15.01 -21.93
N ARG A 289 1.70 14.62 -22.86
CA ARG A 289 2.45 15.53 -23.74
C ARG A 289 3.22 16.61 -22.97
N ASN A 290 3.87 16.22 -21.86
CA ASN A 290 4.65 17.10 -20.98
C ASN A 290 3.83 18.19 -20.25
N ARG A 291 2.52 18.01 -20.11
CA ARG A 291 1.66 19.00 -19.42
C ARG A 291 2.11 19.28 -17.99
N HIS A 292 2.68 18.30 -17.29
CA HIS A 292 3.07 18.42 -15.89
C HIS A 292 4.58 18.54 -15.69
N ARG A 293 5.39 18.41 -16.74
CA ARG A 293 6.87 18.46 -16.72
C ARG A 293 7.44 19.58 -15.84
N LYS A 294 6.94 20.81 -15.95
CA LYS A 294 7.45 21.95 -15.14
C LYS A 294 7.27 21.74 -13.64
N ALA A 295 6.13 21.17 -13.22
CA ALA A 295 5.87 20.85 -11.83
C ALA A 295 6.76 19.70 -11.35
N LEU A 296 6.86 18.62 -12.14
CA LEU A 296 7.69 17.45 -11.85
C LEU A 296 9.15 17.85 -11.65
N LEU A 297 9.73 18.63 -12.57
CA LEU A 297 11.11 19.14 -12.43
C LEU A 297 11.32 19.98 -11.18
N LYS A 298 10.34 20.82 -10.80
CA LYS A 298 10.41 21.62 -9.57
C LYS A 298 10.47 20.71 -8.35
N ILE A 299 9.68 19.63 -8.32
CA ILE A 299 9.64 18.66 -7.23
C ILE A 299 10.98 17.91 -7.16
N PHE A 300 11.46 17.32 -8.26
CA PHE A 300 12.74 16.61 -8.27
C PHE A 300 13.91 17.50 -7.84
N LYS A 301 13.93 18.75 -8.30
CA LYS A 301 14.92 19.75 -7.85
C LYS A 301 14.83 20.01 -6.34
N ALA A 302 13.61 20.19 -5.80
CA ALA A 302 13.42 20.41 -4.36
C ALA A 302 13.84 19.19 -3.52
N ARG A 303 13.58 17.98 -4.03
CA ARG A 303 13.98 16.70 -3.42
C ARG A 303 15.45 16.33 -3.68
N LYS A 304 16.18 17.15 -4.43
CA LYS A 304 17.58 16.95 -4.86
C LYS A 304 17.80 15.63 -5.63
N ILE A 305 16.78 15.17 -6.35
CA ILE A 305 16.84 13.96 -7.19
C ILE A 305 17.22 14.38 -8.62
N GLY A 306 18.35 13.87 -9.11
CA GLY A 306 18.82 14.15 -10.46
C GLY A 306 20.20 13.56 -10.76
N PRO A 307 20.71 13.76 -11.99
CA PRO A 307 20.16 14.61 -13.06
C PRO A 307 18.89 14.03 -13.72
N VAL A 308 17.93 14.92 -14.04
CA VAL A 308 16.67 14.57 -14.73
C VAL A 308 16.44 15.34 -16.04
N ASP A 309 17.28 16.33 -16.33
CA ASP A 309 17.25 17.09 -17.58
C ASP A 309 18.29 16.52 -18.55
N PHE A 310 17.83 16.07 -19.71
CA PHE A 310 18.63 15.83 -20.92
C PHE A 310 17.87 16.43 -22.10
#